data_AF-A0A937XYA0-F1
#
_entry.id   AF-A0A937XYA0-F1
#
_cell.length_a   1.000
_cell.length_b   1.000
_cell.length_c   1.000
_cell.angle_alpha   90.00
_cell.angle_beta   90.00
_cell.angle_gamma   90.00
#
_symmetry.space_group_name_H-M   'P 1'
#
loop_
_entity.id
_entity.type
_entity.pdbx_description
1 polymer ?
#
loop_
_entity_poly.entity_id
_entity_poly.type
_entity_poly.pdbx_seq_one_letter_code
_entity_poly.pdbx_strand_id
1 'polypeptide(L)'
;MAVGKFSEKKLTAQVLHRIRNTRNRRLKQVMTGFIRHLHAFVREVKPTQKEWDKGIGFLIETGKWCSDRRNEFILLSDTQGVSMLVDAINYKAGGGATESTVLGPFHRMNAPQYPLGANISKHASDGVPCLVSGTVKDARGRPIAGAKLDVWQ
;
A
#
# COMPACT_ATOMS: atom_id res chain seq x y z
N MET A 1 31.96 3.59 -31.69
CA MET A 1 30.50 3.34 -31.69
C MET A 1 29.79 4.67 -31.55
N ALA A 2 28.86 5.01 -32.45
CA ALA A 2 28.17 6.30 -32.41
C ALA A 2 27.31 6.40 -31.14
N VAL A 3 27.62 7.38 -30.28
CA VAL A 3 26.75 7.81 -29.18
C VAL A 3 25.51 8.41 -29.84
N GLY A 4 24.44 7.61 -29.96
CA GLY A 4 23.20 8.07 -30.57
C GLY A 4 22.68 9.31 -29.86
N LYS A 5 22.47 10.41 -30.61
CA LYS A 5 21.99 11.70 -30.09
C LYS A 5 20.87 11.50 -29.07
N PHE A 6 21.12 11.96 -27.85
CA PHE A 6 20.14 12.03 -26.79
C PHE A 6 18.93 12.86 -27.26
N SER A 7 17.73 12.34 -27.06
CA SER A 7 16.50 13.12 -27.28
C SER A 7 15.47 12.67 -26.27
N GLU A 8 14.69 13.60 -25.76
CA GLU A 8 13.58 13.35 -24.82
C GLU A 8 12.65 12.23 -25.34
N LYS A 9 12.33 12.27 -26.65
CA LYS A 9 11.48 11.27 -27.32
C LYS A 9 12.07 9.85 -27.31
N LYS A 10 13.40 9.70 -27.27
CA LYS A 10 14.10 8.39 -27.29
C LYS A 10 14.51 7.91 -25.90
N LEU A 11 14.51 8.78 -24.89
CA LEU A 11 15.05 8.48 -23.56
C LEU A 11 14.38 7.26 -22.90
N THR A 12 13.04 7.21 -22.88
CA THR A 12 12.33 6.06 -22.26
C THR A 12 12.68 4.74 -22.94
N ALA A 13 12.77 4.72 -24.28
CA ALA A 13 13.17 3.51 -25.00
C ALA A 13 14.61 3.08 -24.65
N GLN A 14 15.52 4.04 -24.51
CA GLN A 14 16.91 3.76 -24.10
C GLN A 14 16.99 3.21 -22.68
N VAL A 15 16.24 3.77 -21.72
CA VAL A 15 16.19 3.26 -20.34
C VAL A 15 15.60 1.84 -20.30
N LEU A 16 14.50 1.59 -21.01
CA LEU A 16 13.90 0.27 -21.09
C LEU A 16 14.83 -0.76 -21.75
N HIS A 17 15.65 -0.34 -22.72
CA HIS A 17 16.65 -1.20 -23.34
C HIS A 17 17.70 -1.70 -22.34
N ARG A 18 18.07 -0.88 -21.33
CA ARG A 18 19.05 -1.27 -20.31
C ARG A 18 18.56 -2.42 -19.43
N ILE A 19 17.26 -2.53 -19.22
CA ILE A 19 16.64 -3.62 -18.42
C ILE A 19 16.16 -4.80 -19.27
N ARG A 20 16.48 -4.84 -20.58
CA ARG A 20 15.96 -5.88 -21.49
C ARG A 20 16.40 -7.30 -21.12
N ASN A 21 17.57 -7.45 -20.49
CA ASN A 21 18.16 -8.74 -20.12
C ASN A 21 17.89 -9.15 -18.66
N THR A 22 16.96 -8.48 -17.96
CA THR A 22 16.56 -8.87 -16.61
C THR A 22 15.99 -10.30 -16.61
N ARG A 23 16.67 -11.22 -15.91
CA ARG A 23 16.33 -12.67 -15.88
C ARG A 23 14.96 -12.93 -15.27
N ASN A 24 14.63 -12.25 -14.17
CA ASN A 24 13.32 -12.39 -13.54
C ASN A 24 12.25 -11.69 -14.41
N ARG A 25 11.40 -12.51 -15.04
CA ARG A 25 10.34 -12.04 -15.95
C ARG A 25 9.36 -11.08 -15.26
N ARG A 26 8.97 -11.36 -14.01
CA ARG A 26 8.03 -10.51 -13.25
C ARG A 26 8.66 -9.17 -12.88
N LEU A 27 9.91 -9.18 -12.38
CA LEU A 27 10.65 -7.95 -12.10
C LEU A 27 10.79 -7.08 -13.36
N LYS A 28 11.13 -7.68 -14.50
CA LYS A 28 11.21 -6.98 -15.78
C LYS A 28 9.87 -6.32 -16.14
N GLN A 29 8.76 -7.03 -15.99
CA GLN A 29 7.42 -6.50 -16.25
C GLN A 29 7.10 -5.30 -15.34
N VAL A 30 7.31 -5.44 -14.03
CA VAL A 30 7.04 -4.39 -13.03
C VAL A 30 7.88 -3.14 -13.32
N MET A 31 9.19 -3.28 -13.50
CA MET A 31 10.08 -2.16 -13.77
C MET A 31 9.79 -1.49 -15.12
N THR A 32 9.42 -2.27 -16.14
CA THR A 32 9.01 -1.72 -17.44
C THR A 32 7.77 -0.83 -17.29
N GLY A 33 6.75 -1.29 -16.55
CA GLY A 33 5.55 -0.51 -16.26
C GLY A 33 5.89 0.77 -15.48
N PHE A 34 6.62 0.63 -14.37
CA PHE A 34 7.02 1.75 -13.52
C PHE A 34 7.76 2.84 -14.30
N ILE A 35 8.80 2.48 -15.05
CA ILE A 35 9.60 3.45 -15.84
C ILE A 35 8.73 4.13 -16.89
N ARG A 36 7.83 3.40 -17.57
CA ARG A 36 6.92 3.98 -18.57
C ARG A 36 6.01 5.04 -17.96
N HIS A 37 5.35 4.72 -16.84
CA HIS A 37 4.42 5.65 -16.18
C HIS A 37 5.15 6.83 -15.54
N LEU A 38 6.30 6.60 -14.91
CA LEU A 38 7.11 7.68 -14.34
C LEU A 38 7.59 8.67 -15.42
N HIS A 39 8.10 8.19 -16.55
CA HIS A 39 8.49 9.08 -17.65
C HIS A 39 7.28 9.77 -18.32
N ALA A 40 6.11 9.12 -18.32
CA ALA A 40 4.88 9.75 -18.80
C ALA A 40 4.49 10.93 -17.91
N PHE A 41 4.46 10.75 -16.58
CA PHE A 41 4.19 11.80 -15.61
C PHE A 41 5.17 12.98 -15.75
N VAL A 42 6.47 12.73 -15.83
CA VAL A 42 7.49 13.79 -16.01
C VAL A 42 7.26 14.59 -17.30
N ARG A 43 6.88 13.93 -18.41
CA ARG A 43 6.59 14.61 -19.69
C ARG A 43 5.28 15.38 -19.66
N GLU A 44 4.30 14.89 -18.91
CA GLU A 44 3.00 15.54 -18.73
C GLU A 44 3.15 16.86 -17.97
N VAL A 45 3.82 16.83 -16.81
CA VAL A 45 3.92 18.00 -15.93
C VAL A 45 5.09 18.92 -16.27
N LYS A 46 6.06 18.46 -17.07
CA LYS A 46 7.26 19.22 -17.50
C LYS A 46 7.91 19.99 -16.34
N PRO A 47 8.33 19.29 -15.28
CA PRO A 47 8.78 19.95 -14.06
C PRO A 47 10.04 20.77 -14.32
N THR A 48 10.14 21.90 -13.63
CA THR A 48 11.38 22.67 -13.53
C THR A 48 12.44 21.90 -12.74
N GLN A 49 13.71 22.28 -12.89
CA GLN A 49 14.79 21.73 -12.08
C GLN A 49 14.52 21.88 -10.58
N LYS A 50 13.98 23.05 -10.17
CA LYS A 50 13.64 23.35 -8.77
C LYS A 50 12.53 22.44 -8.22
N GLU A 51 11.53 22.11 -9.03
CA GLU A 51 10.48 21.16 -8.62
C GLU A 51 11.02 19.74 -8.52
N TRP A 52 11.89 19.33 -9.44
CA TRP A 52 12.58 18.04 -9.35
C TRP A 52 13.45 17.95 -8.08
N ASP A 53 14.27 18.97 -7.78
CA ASP A 53 15.11 19.02 -6.58
C ASP A 53 14.27 18.90 -5.30
N LYS A 54 13.12 19.59 -5.25
CA LYS A 54 12.16 19.48 -4.15
C LYS A 54 11.57 18.08 -4.02
N GLY A 55 11.19 17.46 -5.14
CA GLY A 55 10.67 16.08 -5.15
C GLY A 55 11.69 15.07 -4.64
N ILE A 56 12.95 15.21 -5.03
CA ILE A 56 14.05 14.40 -4.50
C ILE A 56 14.24 14.64 -2.99
N GLY A 57 14.23 15.91 -2.56
CA GLY A 57 14.30 16.26 -1.14
C GLY A 57 13.18 15.62 -0.32
N PHE A 58 11.95 15.65 -0.82
CA PHE A 58 10.80 15.01 -0.18
C PHE A 58 11.00 13.50 0.00
N LEU A 59 11.48 12.79 -1.03
CA LEU A 59 11.75 11.34 -0.94
C LEU A 59 12.89 11.01 0.04
N ILE A 60 13.92 11.86 0.09
CA ILE A 60 15.02 11.74 1.06
C ILE A 60 14.48 11.90 2.49
N GLU A 61 13.69 12.95 2.75
CA GLU A 61 13.11 13.18 4.07
C GLU A 61 12.16 12.05 4.46
N THR A 62 11.32 11.57 3.53
CA THR A 62 10.45 10.39 3.74
C THR A 62 11.29 9.18 4.20
N GLY A 63 12.42 8.93 3.54
CA GLY A 63 13.35 7.88 3.95
C GLY A 63 13.94 8.08 5.35
N LYS A 64 14.29 9.32 5.72
CA LYS A 64 14.84 9.64 7.07
C LYS A 64 13.85 9.44 8.20
N TRP A 65 12.54 9.56 7.94
CA TRP A 65 11.49 9.30 8.92
C TRP A 65 11.18 7.82 9.13
N CYS A 66 11.74 6.94 8.29
CA CYS A 66 11.61 5.50 8.45
C CYS A 66 12.49 4.97 9.60
N SER A 67 11.95 4.06 10.40
CA SER A 67 12.59 3.34 11.51
C SER A 67 11.91 1.99 11.71
N ASP A 68 12.40 1.18 12.65
CA ASP A 68 11.79 -0.13 12.98
C ASP A 68 10.33 -0.03 13.44
N ARG A 69 9.90 1.15 13.92
CA ARG A 69 8.54 1.39 14.44
C ARG A 69 7.70 2.30 13.55
N ARG A 70 8.28 2.89 12.50
CA ARG A 70 7.60 3.85 11.62
C ARG A 70 8.06 3.63 10.19
N ASN A 71 7.13 3.39 9.29
CA ASN A 71 7.45 3.26 7.87
C ASN A 71 6.76 4.37 7.07
N GLU A 72 7.49 5.45 6.80
CA GLU A 72 6.94 6.62 6.12
C GLU A 72 6.60 6.33 4.66
N PHE A 73 7.25 5.35 4.02
CA PHE A 73 6.88 4.94 2.67
C PHE A 73 5.53 4.21 2.62
N ILE A 74 5.14 3.48 3.69
CA ILE A 74 3.79 2.93 3.81
C ILE A 74 2.78 4.07 3.98
N LEU A 75 3.05 5.05 4.85
CA LEU A 75 2.16 6.20 5.02
C LEU A 75 2.04 7.04 3.74
N LEU A 76 3.14 7.22 2.99
CA LEU A 76 3.10 7.85 1.68
C LEU A 76 2.22 7.05 0.69
N SER A 77 2.32 5.72 0.71
CA SER A 77 1.45 4.84 -0.08
C SER A 77 -0.02 4.97 0.30
N ASP A 78 -0.32 5.05 1.60
CA ASP A 78 -1.69 5.20 2.12
C ASP A 78 -2.31 6.54 1.68
N THR A 79 -1.58 7.65 1.88
CA THR A 79 -2.05 8.99 1.51
C THR A 79 -2.26 9.19 0.00
N GLN A 80 -1.60 8.38 -0.82
CA GLN A 80 -1.75 8.37 -2.28
C GLN A 80 -2.77 7.32 -2.77
N GLY A 81 -3.39 6.57 -1.85
CA GLY A 81 -4.36 5.51 -2.18
C GLY A 81 -3.73 4.25 -2.79
N VAL A 82 -2.40 4.14 -2.84
CA VAL A 82 -1.69 3.00 -3.44
C VAL A 82 -1.93 1.73 -2.64
N SER A 83 -1.89 1.81 -1.30
CA SER A 83 -2.13 0.63 -0.44
C SER A 83 -3.53 0.06 -0.64
N MET A 84 -4.54 0.94 -0.78
CA MET A 84 -5.92 0.54 -1.05
C MET A 84 -6.09 -0.05 -2.45
N LEU A 85 -5.43 0.52 -3.46
CA LEU A 85 -5.44 -0.03 -4.80
C LEU A 85 -4.80 -1.43 -4.85
N VAL A 86 -3.70 -1.64 -4.13
CA VAL A 86 -3.08 -2.96 -4.00
C VAL A 86 -4.03 -3.94 -3.32
N ASP A 87 -4.71 -3.55 -2.24
CA ASP A 87 -5.71 -4.38 -1.56
C ASP A 87 -6.83 -4.80 -2.53
N ALA A 88 -7.47 -3.85 -3.21
CA ALA A 88 -8.57 -4.09 -4.13
C ALA A 88 -8.18 -4.99 -5.33
N ILE A 89 -6.93 -4.93 -5.80
CA ILE A 89 -6.44 -5.81 -6.88
C ILE A 89 -6.33 -7.27 -6.40
N ASN A 90 -5.90 -7.49 -5.16
CA ASN A 90 -5.57 -8.82 -4.65
C ASN A 90 -6.72 -9.49 -3.90
N TYR A 91 -7.63 -8.71 -3.32
CA TYR A 91 -8.70 -9.20 -2.44
C TYR A 91 -10.07 -8.76 -2.93
N LYS A 92 -10.45 -9.25 -4.11
CA LYS A 92 -11.79 -9.01 -4.65
C LYS A 92 -12.84 -9.77 -3.84
N ALA A 93 -13.67 -9.05 -3.10
CA ALA A 93 -14.86 -9.62 -2.49
C ALA A 93 -15.83 -10.06 -3.60
N GLY A 94 -16.16 -11.36 -3.61
CA GLY A 94 -17.19 -11.95 -4.47
C GLY A 94 -18.12 -12.81 -3.64
N GLY A 95 -19.37 -12.99 -4.09
CA GLY A 95 -20.30 -13.94 -3.47
C GLY A 95 -20.70 -13.60 -2.03
N GLY A 96 -20.85 -12.31 -1.69
CA GLY A 96 -21.33 -11.87 -0.38
C GLY A 96 -20.27 -11.84 0.73
N ALA A 97 -18.99 -11.97 0.39
CA ALA A 97 -17.90 -11.73 1.33
C ALA A 97 -17.80 -10.26 1.73
N THR A 98 -17.44 -9.98 2.98
CA THR A 98 -17.12 -8.62 3.45
C THR A 98 -15.90 -8.08 2.69
N GLU A 99 -15.96 -6.83 2.27
CA GLU A 99 -14.85 -6.15 1.60
C GLU A 99 -13.64 -6.01 2.53
N SER A 100 -12.44 -6.19 1.96
CA SER A 100 -11.18 -5.98 2.68
C SER A 100 -10.82 -4.49 2.74
N THR A 101 -9.92 -4.15 3.66
CA THR A 101 -9.27 -2.86 3.71
C THR A 101 -7.85 -2.97 4.25
N VAL A 102 -7.08 -1.89 4.16
CA VAL A 102 -5.70 -1.82 4.65
C VAL A 102 -5.65 -2.07 6.16
N LEU A 103 -4.61 -2.81 6.60
CA LEU A 103 -4.40 -3.13 8.01
C LEU A 103 -4.09 -1.90 8.87
N GLY A 104 -3.37 -0.92 8.31
CA GLY A 104 -2.83 0.22 9.05
C GLY A 104 -1.64 -0.17 9.96
N PRO A 105 -0.97 0.83 10.58
CA PRO A 105 0.29 0.62 11.28
C PRO A 105 0.15 0.18 12.75
N PHE A 106 -1.08 0.06 13.26
CA PHE A 106 -1.33 -0.08 14.69
C PHE A 106 -1.62 -1.52 15.14
N HIS A 107 -1.70 -2.47 14.22
CA HIS A 107 -1.87 -3.88 14.57
C HIS A 107 -0.68 -4.38 15.41
N ARG A 108 -0.98 -5.16 16.45
CA ARG A 108 0.03 -5.79 17.30
C ARG A 108 -0.27 -7.26 17.44
N MET A 109 0.75 -8.08 17.25
CA MET A 109 0.66 -9.52 17.48
C MET A 109 0.45 -9.82 18.97
N ASN A 110 -0.19 -10.97 19.26
CA ASN A 110 -0.37 -11.51 20.61
C ASN A 110 -1.23 -10.62 21.53
N ALA A 111 -2.30 -10.04 20.98
CA ALA A 111 -3.32 -9.38 21.80
C ALA A 111 -3.95 -10.37 22.82
N PRO A 112 -4.35 -9.91 24.02
CA PRO A 112 -5.07 -10.74 24.97
C PRO A 112 -6.36 -11.30 24.36
N GLN A 113 -6.70 -12.54 24.71
CA GLN A 113 -7.94 -13.16 24.27
C GLN A 113 -9.06 -12.86 25.27
N TYR A 114 -10.24 -12.57 24.75
CA TYR A 114 -11.43 -12.26 25.54
C TYR A 114 -12.60 -13.18 25.15
N PRO A 115 -13.47 -13.56 26.11
CA PRO A 115 -14.71 -14.25 25.78
C PRO A 115 -15.70 -13.33 25.06
N LEU A 116 -16.68 -13.92 24.38
CA LEU A 116 -17.76 -13.18 23.71
C LEU A 116 -18.50 -12.27 24.71
N GLY A 117 -18.69 -11.00 24.34
CA GLY A 117 -19.38 -10.01 25.17
C GLY A 117 -18.49 -9.29 26.20
N ALA A 118 -17.19 -9.59 26.25
CA ALA A 118 -16.26 -8.88 27.11
C ALA A 118 -16.05 -7.42 26.69
N ASN A 119 -15.72 -6.56 27.66
CA ASN A 119 -15.22 -5.21 27.41
C ASN A 119 -13.72 -5.26 27.12
N ILE A 120 -13.31 -4.78 25.94
CA ILE A 120 -11.90 -4.72 25.51
C ILE A 120 -11.22 -3.37 25.85
N SER A 121 -11.97 -2.38 26.34
CA SER A 121 -11.42 -1.09 26.76
C SER A 121 -10.69 -1.22 28.10
N LYS A 122 -9.44 -0.77 28.15
CA LYS A 122 -8.62 -0.74 29.38
C LYS A 122 -8.93 0.48 30.27
N HIS A 123 -9.48 1.54 29.70
CA HIS A 123 -9.75 2.81 30.37
C HIS A 123 -11.17 3.29 30.02
N ALA A 124 -12.18 2.67 30.63
CA ALA A 124 -13.59 2.93 30.34
C ALA A 124 -14.03 4.40 30.58
N SER A 125 -13.22 5.20 31.29
CA SER A 125 -13.45 6.63 31.54
C SER A 125 -13.16 7.53 30.34
N ASP A 126 -12.41 7.05 29.35
CA ASP A 126 -11.79 7.91 28.32
C ASP A 126 -12.59 7.93 27.01
N GLY A 127 -13.80 7.35 27.01
CA GLY A 127 -14.66 7.27 25.83
C GLY A 127 -16.11 6.93 26.15
N VAL A 128 -16.95 7.02 25.11
CA VAL A 128 -18.36 6.63 25.20
C VAL A 128 -18.48 5.11 25.03
N PRO A 129 -19.17 4.39 25.93
CA PRO A 129 -19.41 2.95 25.75
C PRO A 129 -20.06 2.62 24.40
N CYS A 130 -19.51 1.64 23.70
CA CYS A 130 -19.98 1.20 22.39
C CYS A 130 -20.16 -0.33 22.37
N LEU A 131 -21.37 -0.80 22.06
CA LEU A 131 -21.65 -2.22 21.87
C LEU A 131 -21.46 -2.58 20.39
N VAL A 132 -20.50 -3.45 20.10
CA VAL A 132 -20.29 -4.03 18.78
C VAL A 132 -20.73 -5.49 18.80
N SER A 133 -21.65 -5.86 17.90
CA SER A 133 -22.17 -7.24 17.79
C SER A 133 -22.44 -7.61 16.34
N GLY A 134 -22.44 -8.91 16.02
CA GLY A 134 -22.63 -9.40 14.66
C GLY A 134 -22.60 -10.92 14.54
N THR A 135 -22.54 -11.43 13.31
CA THR A 135 -22.45 -12.87 13.02
C THR A 135 -21.44 -13.10 11.91
N VAL A 136 -20.51 -14.03 12.11
CA VAL A 136 -19.59 -14.48 11.06
C VAL A 136 -20.26 -15.59 10.25
N LYS A 137 -20.30 -15.43 8.92
CA LYS A 137 -20.93 -16.37 7.98
C LYS A 137 -19.97 -16.75 6.87
N ASP A 138 -20.18 -17.92 6.27
CA ASP A 138 -19.53 -18.31 5.02
C ASP A 138 -20.20 -17.65 3.80
N ALA A 139 -19.63 -17.88 2.61
CA ALA A 139 -20.16 -17.35 1.35
C ALA A 139 -21.56 -17.88 0.96
N ARG A 140 -22.10 -18.87 1.69
CA ARG A 140 -23.47 -19.39 1.51
C ARG A 140 -24.41 -18.88 2.61
N GLY A 141 -23.94 -17.95 3.47
CA GLY A 141 -24.70 -17.39 4.57
C GLY A 141 -24.79 -18.28 5.82
N ARG A 142 -24.06 -19.41 5.86
CA ARG A 142 -24.09 -20.32 7.02
C ARG A 142 -23.19 -19.79 8.14
N PRO A 143 -23.62 -19.80 9.41
CA PRO A 143 -22.79 -19.34 10.53
C PRO A 143 -21.49 -20.14 10.66
N ILE A 144 -20.40 -19.45 10.98
CA ILE A 144 -19.09 -20.05 11.28
C ILE A 144 -18.88 -20.04 12.80
N ALA A 145 -18.97 -21.22 13.43
CA ALA A 145 -18.68 -21.37 14.85
C ALA A 145 -17.16 -21.31 15.11
N GLY A 146 -16.76 -20.69 16.23
CA GLY A 146 -15.36 -20.65 16.66
C GLY A 146 -14.44 -19.74 15.84
N ALA A 147 -14.99 -18.88 14.98
CA ALA A 147 -14.21 -17.86 14.28
C ALA A 147 -13.53 -16.92 15.29
N LYS A 148 -12.26 -16.60 15.04
CA LYS A 148 -11.49 -15.64 15.84
C LYS A 148 -11.66 -14.25 15.23
N LEU A 149 -12.01 -13.26 16.05
CA LEU A 149 -12.00 -11.86 15.68
C LEU A 149 -10.84 -11.17 16.41
N ASP A 150 -9.89 -10.64 15.65
CA ASP A 150 -8.81 -9.77 16.17
C ASP A 150 -9.22 -8.32 15.90
N VAL A 151 -9.30 -7.50 16.95
CA VAL A 151 -9.89 -6.16 16.91
C VAL A 151 -9.01 -5.15 17.63
N TRP A 152 -8.87 -3.97 17.06
CA TRP A 152 -8.15 -2.83 17.61
C TRP A 152 -8.79 -1.52 17.14
N GLN A 153 -8.53 -0.42 17.86
CA GLN A 153 -8.96 0.94 17.52
C GLN A 153 -7.92 1.96 17.96
#